data_AF-A0A7R9GBS0-F1
#
_entry.id   AF-A0A7R9GBS0-F1
#
_cell.length_a   1.000
_cell.length_b   1.000
_cell.length_c   1.000
_cell.angle_alpha   90.00
_cell.angle_beta   90.00
_cell.angle_gamma   90.00
#
_symmetry.space_group_name_H-M   'P 1'
#
loop_
_entity.id
_entity.type
_entity.pdbx_description
1 polymer ?
#
loop_
_entity_poly.entity_id
_entity_poly.type
_entity_poly.pdbx_seq_one_letter_code
_entity_poly.pdbx_strand_id
1 'polypeptide(L)'
;MGKQVPPSAVGRTKEECAILCINEVIRALAAAVHAGKDVDLNKLKTTIAGKYGLAKSPRLVDIIAAVPPDLKETLVPRLKAKPVRTASGIAVVAVMCKPHRCPHINMTGNICVYCPGGPDSDFEYSTQSYTGVQRDIPMPLVTSGVEHGNLRELALARMKDLGLKCRDVRTREVGIQAIHEKSLMKILLEVS
;
A
#
# COMPACT_ATOMS: atom_id res chain seq x y z
N MET A 1 -28.95 -15.19 -31.26
CA MET A 1 -29.66 -13.92 -31.52
C MET A 1 -28.63 -12.86 -31.85
N GLY A 2 -28.40 -12.60 -33.15
CA GLY A 2 -27.44 -11.60 -33.61
C GLY A 2 -27.96 -10.20 -33.33
N LYS A 3 -27.19 -9.37 -32.62
CA LYS A 3 -27.52 -7.95 -32.48
C LYS A 3 -27.45 -7.32 -33.87
N GLN A 4 -28.55 -6.71 -34.31
CA GLN A 4 -28.58 -5.88 -35.50
C GLN A 4 -27.43 -4.86 -35.42
N VAL A 5 -26.62 -4.77 -36.47
CA VAL A 5 -25.52 -3.81 -36.54
C VAL A 5 -26.14 -2.41 -36.56
N PRO A 6 -25.83 -1.56 -35.57
CA PRO A 6 -26.43 -0.23 -35.51
C PRO A 6 -26.00 0.62 -36.73
N PRO A 7 -26.84 1.58 -37.16
CA PRO A 7 -26.66 2.30 -38.43
C PRO A 7 -25.34 3.09 -38.55
N SER A 8 -24.67 3.38 -37.43
CA SER A 8 -23.39 4.09 -37.38
C SER A 8 -22.15 3.20 -37.63
N ALA A 9 -22.32 1.88 -37.68
CA ALA A 9 -21.27 0.88 -37.85
C ALA A 9 -21.26 0.22 -39.25
N VAL A 10 -22.12 0.68 -40.16
CA VAL A 10 -22.20 0.14 -41.52
C VAL A 10 -20.96 0.57 -42.32
N GLY A 11 -20.13 -0.39 -42.72
CA GLY A 11 -19.00 -0.20 -43.64
C GLY A 11 -17.67 0.25 -43.04
N ARG A 12 -17.52 0.30 -41.71
CA ARG A 12 -16.29 0.76 -41.02
C ARG A 12 -15.52 -0.38 -40.36
N THR A 13 -14.21 -0.20 -40.22
CA THR A 13 -13.38 -1.16 -39.47
C THR A 13 -13.70 -1.08 -37.97
N LYS A 14 -13.43 -2.17 -37.22
CA LYS A 14 -13.71 -2.23 -35.77
C LYS A 14 -12.95 -1.14 -34.99
N GLU A 15 -11.78 -0.75 -35.46
CA GLU A 15 -10.90 0.25 -34.85
C GLU A 15 -11.44 1.68 -35.07
N GLU A 16 -11.92 1.99 -36.27
CA GLU A 16 -12.59 3.27 -36.57
C GLU A 16 -13.82 3.49 -35.69
N CYS A 17 -14.64 2.45 -35.53
CA CYS A 17 -15.81 2.49 -34.64
C CYS A 17 -15.40 2.73 -33.17
N ALA A 18 -14.26 2.20 -32.73
CA ALA A 18 -13.75 2.42 -31.38
C ALA A 18 -13.30 3.87 -31.18
N ILE A 19 -12.59 4.46 -32.14
CA ILE A 19 -12.15 5.86 -32.09
C ILE A 19 -13.35 6.80 -32.08
N LEU A 20 -14.36 6.57 -32.92
CA LEU A 20 -15.59 7.37 -32.96
C LEU A 20 -16.37 7.27 -31.66
N CYS A 21 -16.46 6.07 -31.07
CA CYS A 21 -17.08 5.86 -29.77
C CYS A 21 -16.37 6.65 -28.66
N ILE A 22 -15.03 6.61 -28.60
CA ILE A 22 -14.24 7.37 -27.62
C ILE A 22 -14.48 8.88 -27.78
N ASN A 23 -14.50 9.38 -29.01
CA ASN A 23 -14.77 10.80 -29.29
C ASN A 23 -16.19 11.22 -28.86
N GLU A 24 -17.21 10.39 -29.09
CA GLU A 24 -18.58 10.68 -28.62
C GLU A 24 -18.67 10.67 -27.09
N VAL A 25 -17.97 9.73 -26.43
CA VAL A 25 -17.87 9.69 -24.95
C VAL A 25 -17.23 10.99 -24.43
N ILE A 26 -16.14 11.46 -25.03
CA ILE A 26 -15.47 12.70 -24.62
C ILE A 26 -16.37 13.91 -24.81
N ARG A 27 -17.10 14.01 -25.94
CA ARG A 27 -18.07 15.10 -26.17
C ARG A 27 -19.19 15.10 -25.13
N ALA A 28 -19.73 13.93 -24.80
CA ALA A 28 -20.77 13.81 -23.78
C ALA A 28 -20.25 14.19 -22.39
N LEU A 29 -19.01 13.81 -22.05
CA LEU A 29 -18.36 14.20 -20.80
C LEU A 29 -18.09 15.72 -20.74
N ALA A 30 -17.61 16.31 -21.83
CA ALA A 30 -17.38 17.75 -21.91
C ALA A 30 -18.70 18.51 -21.69
N ALA A 31 -19.78 18.12 -22.36
CA ALA A 31 -21.10 18.73 -22.16
C ALA A 31 -21.60 18.61 -20.71
N ALA A 32 -21.38 17.45 -20.08
CA ALA A 32 -21.77 17.23 -18.69
C ALA A 32 -20.98 18.11 -17.69
N VAL A 33 -19.68 18.32 -17.94
CA VAL A 33 -18.84 19.22 -17.13
C VAL A 33 -19.30 20.66 -17.26
N HIS A 34 -19.60 21.13 -18.47
CA HIS A 34 -20.13 22.48 -18.69
C HIS A 34 -21.50 22.67 -18.00
N ALA A 35 -22.30 21.61 -17.92
CA ALA A 35 -23.59 21.60 -17.23
C ALA A 35 -23.48 21.34 -15.71
N GLY A 36 -22.29 21.08 -15.16
CA GLY A 36 -22.07 20.80 -13.74
C GLY A 36 -22.75 19.54 -13.19
N LYS A 37 -23.18 18.59 -14.05
CA LYS A 37 -23.89 17.37 -13.64
C LYS A 37 -22.92 16.23 -13.37
N ASP A 38 -23.18 15.47 -12.30
CA ASP A 38 -22.47 14.22 -12.04
C ASP A 38 -23.00 13.13 -12.99
N VAL A 39 -22.09 12.40 -13.64
CA VAL A 39 -22.44 11.43 -14.69
C VAL A 39 -21.83 10.08 -14.39
N ASP A 40 -22.69 9.06 -14.34
CA ASP A 40 -22.32 7.65 -14.27
C ASP A 40 -21.53 7.22 -15.53
N LEU A 41 -20.21 7.15 -15.41
CA LEU A 41 -19.29 6.77 -16.50
C LEU A 41 -19.59 5.38 -17.08
N ASN A 42 -20.02 4.43 -16.26
CA ASN A 42 -20.29 3.06 -16.71
C ASN A 42 -21.53 2.97 -17.59
N LYS A 43 -22.62 3.65 -17.22
CA LYS A 43 -23.85 3.70 -18.02
C LYS A 43 -23.58 4.39 -19.36
N LEU A 44 -22.90 5.55 -19.32
CA LEU A 44 -22.57 6.32 -20.52
C LEU A 44 -21.75 5.51 -21.52
N LYS A 45 -20.70 4.81 -21.05
CA LYS A 45 -19.88 3.93 -21.89
C LYS A 45 -20.70 2.82 -22.53
N THR A 46 -21.58 2.16 -21.77
CA THR A 46 -22.37 1.05 -22.30
C THR A 46 -23.43 1.52 -23.30
N THR A 47 -24.08 2.66 -23.06
CA THR A 47 -25.04 3.25 -24.00
C THR A 47 -24.36 3.62 -25.32
N ILE A 48 -23.22 4.30 -25.28
CA ILE A 48 -22.50 4.73 -26.49
C ILE A 48 -21.86 3.52 -27.19
N ALA A 49 -21.26 2.58 -26.46
CA ALA A 49 -20.70 1.36 -27.06
C ALA A 49 -21.78 0.49 -27.74
N GLY A 50 -23.01 0.50 -27.21
CA GLY A 50 -24.18 -0.12 -27.83
C GLY A 50 -24.54 0.50 -29.18
N LYS A 51 -24.43 1.84 -29.32
CA LYS A 51 -24.69 2.53 -30.59
C LYS A 51 -23.69 2.17 -31.68
N TYR A 52 -22.45 1.80 -31.35
CA TYR A 52 -21.43 1.44 -32.33
C TYR A 52 -21.21 -0.07 -32.46
N GLY A 53 -21.97 -0.88 -31.70
CA GLY A 53 -21.91 -2.34 -31.76
C GLY A 53 -20.59 -2.93 -31.24
N LEU A 54 -19.88 -2.24 -30.34
CA LEU A 54 -18.64 -2.78 -29.78
C LEU A 54 -18.92 -3.95 -28.83
N ALA A 55 -18.14 -5.03 -28.98
CA ALA A 55 -18.18 -6.17 -28.08
C ALA A 55 -17.66 -5.83 -26.67
N LYS A 56 -16.74 -4.87 -26.58
CA LYS A 56 -16.09 -4.43 -25.33
C LYS A 56 -16.20 -2.91 -25.20
N SER A 57 -16.54 -2.44 -24.01
CA SER A 57 -16.52 -1.01 -23.69
C SER A 57 -15.09 -0.45 -23.71
N PRO A 58 -14.89 0.82 -24.11
CA PRO A 58 -13.57 1.44 -24.13
C PRO A 58 -12.95 1.48 -22.73
N ARG A 59 -11.65 1.18 -22.63
CA ARG A 59 -10.93 1.21 -21.35
C ARG A 59 -10.79 2.66 -20.91
N LEU A 60 -10.74 2.87 -19.59
CA LEU A 60 -10.55 4.21 -19.03
C LEU A 60 -9.23 4.84 -19.51
N VAL A 61 -8.17 4.03 -19.66
CA VAL A 61 -6.86 4.47 -20.19
C VAL A 61 -6.97 5.03 -21.60
N ASP A 62 -7.70 4.34 -22.49
CA ASP A 62 -7.87 4.75 -23.89
C ASP A 62 -8.66 6.07 -23.98
N ILE A 63 -9.64 6.27 -23.10
CA ILE A 63 -10.41 7.53 -23.02
C ILE A 63 -9.52 8.67 -22.53
N ILE A 64 -8.71 8.45 -21.49
CA ILE A 64 -7.78 9.46 -20.94
C ILE A 64 -6.76 9.90 -22.00
N ALA A 65 -6.26 8.96 -22.81
CA ALA A 65 -5.29 9.26 -23.86
C ALA A 65 -5.87 10.15 -24.97
N ALA A 66 -7.16 10.00 -25.30
CA ALA A 66 -7.83 10.73 -26.36
C ALA A 66 -8.40 12.10 -25.92
N VAL A 67 -8.35 12.47 -24.63
CA VAL A 67 -8.84 13.76 -24.16
C VAL A 67 -7.98 14.91 -24.73
N PRO A 68 -8.59 15.96 -25.32
CA PRO A 68 -7.85 17.13 -25.79
C PRO A 68 -7.17 17.86 -24.61
N PRO A 69 -6.01 18.50 -24.84
CA PRO A 69 -5.22 19.12 -23.77
C PRO A 69 -6.00 20.16 -22.96
N ASP A 70 -6.91 20.91 -23.59
CA ASP A 70 -7.70 21.97 -22.97
C ASP A 70 -8.63 21.45 -21.86
N LEU A 71 -9.08 20.20 -21.95
CA LEU A 71 -9.99 19.58 -20.98
C LEU A 71 -9.28 18.64 -20.02
N LYS A 72 -7.97 18.39 -20.19
CA LYS A 72 -7.22 17.44 -19.36
C LYS A 72 -7.15 17.88 -17.90
N GLU A 73 -6.95 19.17 -17.63
CA GLU A 73 -6.80 19.65 -16.25
C GLU A 73 -8.08 19.47 -15.41
N THR A 74 -9.25 19.53 -16.05
CA THR A 74 -10.53 19.38 -15.35
C THR A 74 -11.01 17.92 -15.32
N LEU A 75 -10.82 17.17 -16.41
CA LEU A 75 -11.32 15.80 -16.53
C LEU A 75 -10.41 14.75 -15.89
N VAL A 76 -9.08 14.89 -15.98
CA VAL A 76 -8.13 13.88 -15.47
C VAL A 76 -8.23 13.69 -13.95
N PRO A 77 -8.38 14.75 -13.11
CA PRO A 77 -8.56 14.57 -11.67
C PRO A 77 -9.87 13.87 -11.31
N ARG A 78 -10.94 14.08 -12.09
CA ARG A 78 -12.24 13.43 -11.86
C ARG A 78 -12.30 11.99 -12.39
N LEU A 79 -11.58 11.70 -13.47
CA LEU A 79 -11.52 10.37 -14.07
C LEU A 79 -10.48 9.46 -13.39
N LYS A 80 -9.44 10.01 -12.77
CA LYS A 80 -8.54 9.22 -11.90
C LYS A 80 -9.34 8.80 -10.66
N ALA A 81 -9.43 7.49 -10.46
CA ALA A 81 -10.00 6.92 -9.25
C ALA A 81 -9.32 7.54 -8.01
N LYS A 82 -10.11 7.69 -6.94
CA LYS A 82 -9.70 8.21 -5.63
C LYS A 82 -8.32 7.66 -5.28
N PRO A 83 -7.35 8.50 -4.87
CA PRO A 83 -6.00 8.03 -4.55
C PRO A 83 -6.08 6.91 -3.53
N VAL A 84 -5.85 5.68 -3.99
CA VAL A 84 -5.79 4.50 -3.13
C VAL A 84 -4.43 4.52 -2.47
N ARG A 85 -4.41 4.53 -1.13
CA ARG A 85 -3.19 4.58 -0.32
C ARG A 85 -2.27 3.37 -0.51
N THR A 86 -2.75 2.30 -1.17
CA THR A 86 -1.99 1.09 -1.49
C THR A 86 -2.35 0.57 -2.89
N ALA A 87 -1.37 0.05 -3.64
CA ALA A 87 -1.54 -0.42 -5.03
C ALA A 87 -2.61 -1.51 -5.22
N SER A 88 -3.01 -2.20 -4.14
CA SER A 88 -4.04 -3.25 -4.11
C SER A 88 -5.38 -2.80 -3.49
N GLY A 89 -5.47 -1.59 -2.90
CA GLY A 89 -6.68 -1.09 -2.23
C GLY A 89 -7.05 -1.76 -0.90
N ILE A 90 -6.20 -2.65 -0.36
CA ILE A 90 -6.38 -3.28 0.95
C ILE A 90 -5.45 -2.59 1.97
N ALA A 91 -5.99 -2.28 3.15
CA ALA A 91 -5.24 -1.75 4.28
C ALA A 91 -5.11 -2.85 5.35
N VAL A 92 -3.88 -3.32 5.58
CA VAL A 92 -3.60 -4.34 6.60
C VAL A 92 -3.44 -3.64 7.94
N VAL A 93 -4.23 -4.03 8.93
CA VAL A 93 -4.15 -3.54 10.31
C VAL A 93 -3.85 -4.72 11.22
N ALA A 94 -2.72 -4.68 11.92
CA ALA A 94 -2.34 -5.69 12.90
C ALA A 94 -2.54 -5.13 14.32
N VAL A 95 -3.37 -5.81 15.12
CA VAL A 95 -3.61 -5.49 16.53
C VAL A 95 -3.15 -6.65 17.40
N MET A 96 -2.65 -6.32 18.60
CA MET A 96 -2.31 -7.31 19.62
C MET A 96 -3.28 -7.17 20.78
N CYS A 97 -3.69 -8.30 21.36
CA CYS A 97 -4.51 -8.33 22.57
C CYS A 97 -3.64 -8.10 23.82
N LYS A 98 -4.29 -7.84 24.96
CA LYS A 98 -3.62 -7.76 26.26
C LYS A 98 -2.78 -9.02 26.51
N PRO A 99 -1.53 -8.90 27.01
CA PRO A 99 -0.73 -10.06 27.39
C PRO A 99 -1.48 -10.99 28.35
N HIS A 100 -1.62 -12.26 27.98
CA HIS A 100 -2.26 -13.30 28.78
C HIS A 100 -1.45 -14.60 28.69
N ARG A 101 -1.55 -15.44 29.71
CA ARG A 101 -0.89 -16.75 29.76
C ARG A 101 -1.60 -17.76 28.84
N CYS A 102 -0.85 -18.69 28.26
CA CYS A 102 -1.44 -19.77 27.47
C CYS A 102 -2.32 -20.69 28.34
N PRO A 103 -3.49 -21.15 27.86
CA PRO A 103 -4.38 -21.99 28.66
C PRO A 103 -3.78 -23.35 29.02
N HIS A 104 -2.85 -23.87 28.20
CA HIS A 104 -2.22 -25.17 28.44
C HIS A 104 -1.27 -25.18 29.66
N ILE A 105 -0.85 -24.01 30.16
CA ILE A 105 0.00 -23.92 31.35
C ILE A 105 -0.64 -24.59 32.57
N ASN A 106 -1.98 -24.59 32.64
CA ASN A 106 -2.73 -25.23 33.72
C ASN A 106 -2.64 -26.78 33.68
N MET A 107 -2.32 -27.35 32.52
CA MET A 107 -2.22 -28.81 32.32
C MET A 107 -0.76 -29.27 32.29
N THR A 108 0.12 -28.53 31.60
CA THR A 108 1.53 -28.91 31.41
C THR A 108 2.47 -28.31 32.45
N GLY A 109 2.00 -27.34 33.24
CA GLY A 109 2.79 -26.59 34.23
C GLY A 109 3.75 -25.55 33.63
N ASN A 110 4.13 -25.69 32.35
CA ASN A 110 5.12 -24.86 31.68
C ASN A 110 4.63 -24.37 30.31
N ILE A 111 5.24 -23.29 29.83
CA ILE A 111 5.09 -22.75 28.47
C ILE A 111 5.83 -23.63 27.43
N CYS A 112 5.55 -23.42 26.13
CA CYS A 112 6.26 -24.13 25.07
C CYS A 112 7.76 -23.79 25.06
N VAL A 113 8.60 -24.81 24.86
CA VAL A 113 10.07 -24.72 24.87
C VAL A 113 10.61 -23.65 23.91
N TYR A 114 9.94 -23.44 22.77
CA TYR A 114 10.36 -22.49 21.73
C TYR A 114 9.70 -21.11 21.85
N CYS A 115 8.94 -20.83 22.91
CA CYS A 115 8.25 -19.54 23.06
C CYS A 115 9.18 -18.50 23.70
N PRO A 116 9.59 -17.44 22.97
CA PRO A 116 10.63 -16.53 23.45
C PRO A 116 10.13 -15.44 24.42
N GLY A 117 8.82 -15.18 24.50
CA GLY A 117 8.27 -14.05 25.25
C GLY A 117 6.91 -14.34 25.87
N GLY A 118 6.35 -13.33 26.54
CA GLY A 118 5.10 -13.45 27.29
C GLY A 118 5.19 -12.83 28.69
N PRO A 119 4.10 -12.89 29.47
CA PRO A 119 4.01 -12.27 30.79
C PRO A 119 4.96 -12.87 31.83
N ASP A 120 5.47 -14.08 31.59
CA ASP A 120 6.42 -14.80 32.44
C ASP A 120 7.87 -14.75 31.94
N SER A 121 8.12 -13.99 30.88
CA SER A 121 9.46 -13.84 30.31
C SER A 121 10.17 -12.63 30.88
N ASP A 122 11.49 -12.60 30.71
CA ASP A 122 12.33 -11.45 31.06
C ASP A 122 12.04 -10.20 30.18
N PHE A 123 11.16 -10.32 29.17
CA PHE A 123 10.73 -9.20 28.33
C PHE A 123 9.53 -8.48 28.95
N GLU A 124 9.79 -7.27 29.46
CA GLU A 124 8.82 -6.43 30.15
C GLU A 124 7.60 -6.12 29.26
N TYR A 125 6.41 -6.47 29.76
CA TYR A 125 5.11 -6.25 29.13
C TYR A 125 4.99 -6.75 27.67
N SER A 126 5.57 -7.92 27.40
CA SER A 126 5.48 -8.57 26.09
C SER A 126 4.26 -9.48 25.96
N THR A 127 3.61 -9.47 24.78
CA THR A 127 2.60 -10.47 24.43
C THR A 127 3.26 -11.83 24.20
N GLN A 128 2.57 -12.92 24.50
CA GLN A 128 3.08 -14.28 24.31
C GLN A 128 3.66 -14.45 22.90
N SER A 129 4.85 -15.05 22.80
CA SER A 129 5.61 -15.27 21.54
C SER A 129 6.22 -14.01 20.90
N TYR A 130 6.18 -12.85 21.55
CA TYR A 130 6.86 -11.63 21.08
C TYR A 130 7.92 -11.19 22.09
N THR A 131 9.04 -10.65 21.59
CA THR A 131 10.15 -10.17 22.44
C THR A 131 10.08 -8.67 22.72
N GLY A 132 9.13 -7.94 22.13
CA GLY A 132 8.99 -6.48 22.31
C GLY A 132 10.05 -5.63 21.61
N VAL A 133 11.09 -6.23 21.02
CA VAL A 133 12.24 -5.51 20.44
C VAL A 133 11.96 -4.94 19.04
N GLN A 134 11.06 -5.55 18.26
CA GLN A 134 10.72 -5.04 16.93
C GLN A 134 9.32 -5.48 16.50
N ARG A 135 8.46 -4.52 16.18
CA ARG A 135 7.34 -4.74 15.26
C ARG A 135 7.64 -3.92 14.03
N ASP A 136 7.66 -4.53 12.84
CA ASP A 136 7.72 -3.83 11.55
C ASP A 136 6.37 -3.12 11.27
N ILE A 137 5.92 -2.29 12.20
CA ILE A 137 4.74 -1.46 12.08
C ILE A 137 5.24 -0.04 11.77
N PRO A 138 4.77 0.58 10.67
CA PRO A 138 5.11 1.97 10.36
C PRO A 138 4.77 2.86 11.55
N MET A 139 5.73 3.70 11.99
CA MET A 139 5.57 4.60 13.13
C MET A 139 4.28 5.45 13.12
N PRO A 140 3.79 5.95 11.96
CA PRO A 140 2.54 6.71 11.90
C PRO A 140 1.28 5.94 12.32
N LEU A 141 1.36 4.62 12.48
CA LEU A 141 0.25 3.75 12.90
C LEU A 141 0.31 3.36 14.39
N VAL A 142 1.36 3.78 15.11
CA VAL A 142 1.53 3.50 16.54
C VAL A 142 0.81 4.58 17.34
N THR A 143 -0.26 4.21 18.05
CA THR A 143 -1.05 5.12 18.88
C THR A 143 -0.55 5.23 20.32
N SER A 144 0.25 4.26 20.78
CA SER A 144 0.88 4.26 22.12
C SER A 144 2.04 3.26 22.17
N GLY A 145 3.01 3.49 23.06
CA GLY A 145 4.18 2.63 23.24
C GLY A 145 5.45 3.24 22.65
N VAL A 146 6.20 2.43 21.90
CA VAL A 146 7.52 2.79 21.37
C VAL A 146 7.39 3.87 20.29
N GLU A 147 7.93 5.05 20.56
CA GLU A 147 7.91 6.21 19.64
C GLU A 147 9.01 6.16 18.56
N HIS A 148 9.97 5.25 18.68
CA HIS A 148 11.17 5.18 17.83
C HIS A 148 11.35 3.78 17.23
N GLY A 149 11.44 3.70 15.89
CA GLY A 149 11.59 2.43 15.17
C GLY A 149 12.99 1.81 15.29
N ASN A 150 13.93 2.55 15.86
CA ASN A 150 15.34 2.22 16.00
C ASN A 150 15.76 1.96 17.46
N LEU A 151 14.89 1.33 18.24
CA LEU A 151 15.16 1.00 19.66
C LEU A 151 16.50 0.29 19.89
N ARG A 152 16.92 -0.58 18.96
CA ARG A 152 18.19 -1.31 19.08
C ARG A 152 19.39 -0.35 19.13
N GLU A 153 19.40 0.68 18.30
CA GLU A 153 20.47 1.69 18.31
C GLU A 153 20.41 2.53 19.59
N LEU A 154 19.20 2.93 20.01
CA LEU A 154 18.97 3.70 21.23
C LEU A 154 19.46 2.96 22.48
N ALA A 155 19.18 1.66 22.56
CA ALA A 155 19.64 0.79 23.63
C ALA A 155 21.18 0.66 23.64
N LEU A 156 21.80 0.46 22.47
CA LEU A 156 23.26 0.38 22.36
C LEU A 156 23.96 1.69 22.74
N ALA A 157 23.41 2.84 22.33
CA ALA A 157 23.89 4.16 22.74
C ALA A 157 23.78 4.33 24.25
N ARG A 158 22.64 3.98 24.84
CA ARG A 158 22.43 4.06 26.29
C ARG A 158 23.37 3.14 27.08
N MET A 159 23.64 1.94 26.58
CA MET A 159 24.62 1.03 27.18
C MET A 159 26.03 1.61 27.15
N LYS A 160 26.40 2.29 26.05
CA LYS A 160 27.69 2.97 25.93
C LYS A 160 27.83 4.11 26.93
N ASP A 161 26.78 4.91 27.13
CA ASP A 161 26.76 5.99 28.15
C ASP A 161 26.92 5.45 29.57
N LEU A 162 26.41 4.24 29.83
CA LEU A 162 26.55 3.53 31.10
C LEU A 162 27.88 2.76 31.21
N GLY A 163 28.76 2.83 30.20
CA GLY A 163 30.03 2.11 30.16
C GLY A 163 29.90 0.58 30.05
N LEU A 164 28.71 0.09 29.71
CA LEU A 164 28.40 -1.34 29.60
C LEU A 164 28.66 -1.83 28.18
N LYS A 165 29.32 -2.99 28.04
CA LYS A 165 29.54 -3.64 26.75
C LYS A 165 28.43 -4.65 26.47
N CYS A 166 27.80 -4.54 25.31
CA CYS A 166 26.84 -5.54 24.84
C CYS A 166 27.56 -6.86 24.52
N ARG A 167 27.16 -7.94 25.20
CA ARG A 167 27.74 -9.30 25.05
C ARG A 167 26.81 -10.24 24.27
N ASP A 168 25.87 -9.72 23.49
CA ASP A 168 25.03 -10.56 22.64
C ASP A 168 25.89 -11.28 21.58
N VAL A 169 25.56 -12.54 21.29
CA VAL A 169 26.21 -13.35 20.25
C VAL A 169 26.15 -12.65 18.90
N ARG A 170 25.01 -12.00 18.61
CA ARG A 170 24.75 -11.31 17.34
C ARG A 170 25.64 -10.08 17.15
N THR A 171 25.98 -9.35 18.22
CA THR A 171 26.98 -8.26 18.18
C THR A 171 28.43 -8.75 18.07
N ARG A 172 28.69 -10.03 18.33
CA ARG A 172 30.02 -10.65 18.28
C ARG A 172 30.28 -11.42 16.99
N GLU A 173 29.29 -11.52 16.11
CA GLU A 173 29.44 -12.12 14.78
C GLU A 173 30.26 -11.20 13.85
N VAL A 174 31.22 -11.79 13.13
CA VAL A 174 32.18 -11.09 12.27
C VAL A 174 31.48 -10.24 11.20
N GLY A 175 30.34 -10.71 10.68
CA GLY A 175 29.55 -10.00 9.68
C GLY A 175 28.91 -8.71 10.20
N ILE A 176 28.56 -8.65 11.48
CA ILE A 176 27.90 -7.47 12.08
C ILE A 176 28.93 -6.42 12.53
N GLN A 177 30.13 -6.86 12.95
CA GLN A 177 31.23 -5.94 13.25
C GLN A 177 31.69 -5.18 12.00
N ALA A 178 31.85 -5.88 10.87
CA ALA A 178 32.27 -5.28 9.60
C ALA A 178 31.28 -4.22 9.06
N ILE A 179 29.98 -4.37 9.34
CA ILE A 179 28.94 -3.42 8.91
C ILE A 179 29.00 -2.13 9.74
N HIS A 180 29.15 -2.23 11.06
CA HIS A 180 29.30 -1.03 11.91
C HIS A 180 30.60 -0.27 11.61
N GLU A 181 31.70 -0.98 11.37
CA GLU A 181 33.00 -0.37 11.08
C GLU A 181 32.99 0.34 9.70
N LYS A 182 32.39 -0.29 8.67
CA LYS A 182 32.16 0.36 7.37
C LYS A 182 31.21 1.56 7.45
N SER A 183 30.15 1.48 8.27
CA SER A 183 29.21 2.60 8.44
C SER A 183 29.88 3.80 9.11
N LEU A 184 30.75 3.57 10.10
CA LEU A 184 31.53 4.62 10.76
C LEU A 184 32.53 5.27 9.81
N MET A 185 33.24 4.48 8.99
CA MET A 185 34.14 5.01 7.96
C MET A 185 33.40 5.84 6.90
N LYS A 186 32.19 5.44 6.52
CA LYS A 186 31.39 6.14 5.51
C LYS A 186 30.86 7.49 6.01
N ILE A 187 30.39 7.55 7.26
CA ILE A 187 29.93 8.80 7.89
C ILE A 187 31.09 9.79 8.08
N LEU A 188 32.30 9.32 8.43
CA LEU A 188 33.48 10.18 8.56
C LEU A 188 33.97 10.76 7.23
N LEU A 189 33.76 10.05 6.11
CA LEU A 189 34.11 10.52 4.76
C LEU A 189 33.07 11.46 4.13
N GLU A 190 31.80 11.41 4.57
CA GLU A 190 30.73 12.29 4.07
C GLU A 190 30.61 13.63 4.82
N VAL A 191 31.35 13.80 5.93
CA VAL A 191 31.34 15.02 6.78
C VAL A 191 32.67 15.79 6.72
N SER A 192 33.63 15.37 5.88
CA SER A 192 34.86 16.13 5.52
C SER A 192 34.77 16.64 4.10
#